data_AF-A0A3M2E4F4-F1
#
_entry.id   AF-A0A3M2E4F4-F1
#
_cell.length_a   1.000
_cell.length_b   1.000
_cell.length_c   1.000
_cell.angle_alpha   90.00
_cell.angle_beta   90.00
_cell.angle_gamma   90.00
#
_symmetry.space_group_name_H-M   'P 1'
#
loop_
_entity.id
_entity.type
_entity.pdbx_description
1 polymer ?
#
loop_
_entity_poly.entity_id
_entity_poly.type
_entity_poly.pdbx_seq_one_letter_code
_entity_poly.pdbx_strand_id
1 'polypeptide(L)' 'WLAPGAVIVWEEATPKEPPQGFSLLDRRRYGDSTVTLLSYAGAST' A
#
# COMPACT_ATOMS: atom_id res chain seq x y z
N TRP A 1 -6.83 11.19 -8.42
CA TRP A 1 -7.30 11.27 -7.03
C TRP A 1 -7.70 9.90 -6.55
N LEU A 2 -7.32 9.53 -5.32
CA LEU A 2 -7.75 8.28 -4.68
C LEU A 2 -8.95 8.59 -3.79
N ALA A 3 -9.98 7.73 -3.81
CA ALA A 3 -11.09 7.84 -2.88
C ALA A 3 -10.64 7.38 -1.48
N PRO A 4 -11.11 8.01 -0.38
CA PRO A 4 -10.95 7.45 0.95
C PRO A 4 -11.47 6.01 1.00
N GLY A 5 -10.69 5.11 1.60
CA GLY A 5 -10.96 3.68 1.62
C GLY A 5 -10.48 2.91 0.39
N ALA A 6 -9.89 3.55 -0.62
CA ALA A 6 -9.31 2.84 -1.76
C ALA A 6 -8.24 1.84 -1.29
N VAL A 7 -8.21 0.68 -1.94
CA VAL A 7 -7.16 -0.34 -1.74
C VAL A 7 -6.13 -0.22 -2.86
N ILE A 8 -4.87 -0.13 -2.48
CA ILE A 8 -3.73 -0.01 -3.37
C ILE A 8 -2.97 -1.33 -3.33
N VAL A 9 -2.64 -1.84 -4.51
CA VAL A 9 -1.75 -2.99 -4.68
C VAL A 9 -0.42 -2.45 -5.21
N TRP A 10 0.66 -2.64 -4.45
CA TRP A 10 2.01 -2.24 -4.84
C TRP A 10 2.90 -3.47 -4.92
N GLU A 11 3.34 -3.82 -6.13
CA GLU A 11 4.27 -4.93 -6.36
C GLU A 11 5.65 -4.43 -6.77
N GLU A 12 6.66 -4.75 -5.97
CA GLU A 12 8.07 -4.45 -6.26
C GLU A 12 8.99 -5.51 -5.63
N ALA A 13 10.26 -5.58 -6.07
CA ALA A 13 11.23 -6.53 -5.51
C ALA A 13 11.57 -6.26 -4.03
N THR A 14 11.33 -5.04 -3.54
CA THR A 14 11.59 -4.65 -2.15
C THR A 14 10.30 -4.19 -1.47
N PRO A 15 10.08 -4.55 -0.19
CA PRO A 15 8.93 -4.06 0.55
C PRO A 15 8.99 -2.54 0.73
N LYS A 16 7.85 -1.87 0.52
CA LYS A 16 7.70 -0.42 0.73
C LYS A 16 6.92 -0.16 2.01
N GLU A 17 7.40 0.80 2.79
CA GLU A 17 6.64 1.31 3.92
C GLU A 17 5.50 2.22 3.43
N PRO A 18 4.33 2.20 4.09
CA PRO A 18 3.20 3.03 3.71
C PRO A 18 3.57 4.53 3.76
N PRO A 19 3.34 5.29 2.68
CA PRO A 19 3.44 6.74 2.73
C PRO A 19 2.40 7.35 3.68
N GLN A 20 2.58 8.63 4.04
CA GLN A 20 1.59 9.36 4.84
C GLN A 20 0.20 9.32 4.18
N GLY A 21 -0.84 9.10 4.99
CA GLY A 21 -2.22 8.94 4.51
C GLY A 21 -2.56 7.53 4.03
N PHE A 22 -1.61 6.59 4.09
CA PHE A 22 -1.84 5.17 3.82
C PHE A 22 -1.59 4.33 5.08
N SER A 23 -2.26 3.19 5.17
CA SER A 23 -2.03 2.18 6.21
C SER A 23 -1.76 0.83 5.58
N LEU A 24 -0.81 0.08 6.16
CA LEU A 24 -0.49 -1.27 5.71
C LEU A 24 -1.65 -2.22 6.08
N LEU A 25 -2.21 -2.88 5.08
CA LEU A 25 -3.19 -3.95 5.28
C LEU A 25 -2.51 -5.31 5.32
N ASP A 26 -1.59 -5.55 4.38
CA ASP A 26 -0.92 -6.83 4.22
C ASP A 26 0.37 -6.68 3.39
N ARG A 27 1.30 -7.62 3.56
CA ARG A 27 2.56 -7.68 2.82
C ARG A 27 2.97 -9.14 2.66
N ARG A 28 3.09 -9.60 1.41
CA ARG A 28 3.44 -10.99 1.07
C ARG A 28 4.49 -11.05 -0.03
N ARG A 29 5.38 -12.02 0.07
CA ARG A 29 6.45 -12.28 -0.91
C ARG A 29 6.07 -13.43 -1.84
N TYR A 30 6.25 -13.24 -3.14
CA TYR A 30 6.03 -14.24 -4.18
C TYR A 30 7.28 -14.33 -5.06
N GLY A 31 8.08 -15.39 -4.86
CA GLY A 31 9.40 -15.46 -5.49
C GLY A 31 10.24 -14.24 -5.09
N ASP A 32 10.61 -13.44 -6.08
CA ASP A 32 11.46 -12.26 -5.89
C ASP A 32 10.67 -10.95 -5.75
N SER A 33 9.34 -10.97 -5.93
CA SER A 33 8.49 -9.80 -5.74
C SER A 33 7.80 -9.80 -4.38
N THR A 34 7.50 -8.60 -3.89
CA THR A 34 6.70 -8.35 -2.70
C THR A 34 5.46 -7.56 -3.08
N VAL A 35 4.30 -8.10 -2.77
CA VAL A 35 3.01 -7.41 -2.89
C VAL A 35 2.69 -6.76 -1.54
N THR A 36 2.49 -5.45 -1.56
CA THR A 36 2.06 -4.64 -0.41
C THR A 36 0.65 -4.12 -0.68
N LEU A 37 -0.27 -4.40 0.23
CA LEU A 37 -1.65 -3.93 0.19
C LEU A 37 -1.81 -2.77 1.16
N LEU A 38 -2.30 -1.63 0.68
CA LEU A 38 -2.49 -0.42 1.49
C LEU A 38 -3.94 0.06 1.41
N SER A 39 -4.47 0.62 2.49
CA SER A 39 -5.68 1.44 2.47
C SER A 39 -5.32 2.92 2.46
N TYR A 40 -5.98 3.71 1.62
CA TYR A 40 -5.86 5.17 1.65
C TYR A 40 -6.90 5.80 2.58
N ALA A 41 -6.47 6.55 3.59
CA ALA A 41 -7.36 7.24 4.52
C ALA A 41 -7.93 8.56 3.96
N GLY A 42 -7.32 9.12 2.92
CA GLY A 42 -7.53 10.51 2.51
C GLY A 42 -6.35 11.40 2.92
N ALA A 43 -6.19 12.54 2.26
CA ALA A 43 -5.26 13.56 2.71
C ALA A 43 -5.91 14.30 3.89
N SER A 44 -5.26 14.27 5.05
CA SER A 44 -5.59 15.22 6.12
C SER A 44 -5.28 16.62 5.60
N THR A 45 -6.30 17.48 5.54
CA THR A 45 -6.16 18.89 5.13
C THR A 45 -5.35 19.67 6.15
#